data_AF-N6VDF7-F1
#
_entry.id   AF-N6VDF7-F1
#
_cell.length_a   1.000
_cell.length_b   1.000
_cell.length_c   1.000
_cell.angle_alpha   90.00
_cell.angle_beta   90.00
_cell.angle_gamma   90.00
#
_symmetry.space_group_name_H-M   'P 1'
#
loop_
_entity.id
_entity.type
_entity.pdbx_description
1 polymer ?
#
loop_
_entity_poly.entity_id
_entity_poly.type
_entity_poly.pdbx_seq_one_letter_code
_entity_poly.pdbx_strand_id
1 'polypeptide(L)'
;MLATLNVIAVITWLLSLPVIVVGVVLICTKERRKKGLKILRLGALLFFGSLIVFIYLISGIEQDQISTAQIEQDQISTVQIENAKDNDGIGFWGWVLLVILTFFALSTLYNYRQYKREKHFEEQVSMLLSNISPSNFSEASEMFSELDAYEYDYRLMRNEKLLGIQEYVTFMSNKKTQLFGRLLVTNQAIIFESPEKNERITWTKIASANVTYQGCQINRRSGIAWDYEFNANPRFAAVVRTLVKYH
;
A
#
# COMPACT_ATOMS: atom_id res chain seq x y z
N MET A 1 37.16 -29.18 1.26
CA MET A 1 35.84 -29.01 1.91
C MET A 1 35.51 -27.56 2.22
N LEU A 2 36.46 -26.73 2.67
CA LEU A 2 36.22 -25.31 2.98
C LEU A 2 35.74 -24.48 1.77
N ALA A 3 36.37 -24.67 0.60
CA ALA A 3 36.00 -23.96 -0.62
C ALA A 3 34.56 -24.27 -1.08
N THR A 4 34.12 -25.53 -0.94
CA THR A 4 32.75 -25.94 -1.27
C THR A 4 31.73 -25.35 -0.30
N LEU A 5 32.03 -25.25 0.99
CA LEU A 5 31.15 -24.61 1.99
C LEU A 5 30.98 -23.10 1.74
N ASN A 6 32.05 -22.39 1.37
CA ASN A 6 31.97 -20.97 1.03
C ASN A 6 31.09 -20.71 -0.19
N VAL A 7 31.20 -21.55 -1.23
CA VAL A 7 30.36 -21.45 -2.42
C VAL A 7 28.89 -21.69 -2.06
N ILE A 8 28.59 -22.69 -1.21
CA ILE A 8 27.22 -22.96 -0.76
C ILE A 8 26.66 -21.80 0.07
N ALA A 9 27.46 -21.19 0.95
CA ALA A 9 27.05 -20.04 1.76
C ALA A 9 26.73 -18.81 0.89
N VAL A 10 27.59 -18.51 -0.11
CA VAL A 10 27.37 -17.41 -1.05
C VAL A 10 26.10 -17.63 -1.88
N ILE A 11 25.89 -18.85 -2.40
CA ILE A 11 24.68 -19.20 -3.16
C ILE A 11 23.42 -19.07 -2.27
N THR A 12 23.48 -19.57 -1.04
CA THR A 12 22.35 -19.49 -0.09
C THR A 12 22.00 -18.04 0.23
N TRP A 13 23.01 -17.20 0.42
CA TRP A 13 22.84 -15.76 0.65
C TRP A 13 22.25 -15.06 -0.57
N LEU A 14 22.76 -15.36 -1.78
CA LEU A 14 22.23 -14.83 -3.05
C LEU A 14 20.77 -15.21 -3.28
N LEU A 15 20.36 -16.42 -2.89
CA LEU A 15 18.98 -16.89 -3.02
C LEU A 15 18.03 -16.25 -1.99
N SER A 16 18.53 -15.76 -0.86
CA SER A 16 17.71 -15.11 0.18
C SER A 16 17.28 -13.69 -0.20
N LEU A 17 18.11 -12.95 -0.95
CA LEU A 17 17.84 -11.59 -1.41
C LEU A 17 16.54 -11.45 -2.23
N PRO A 18 16.30 -12.23 -3.30
CA PRO A 18 15.07 -12.12 -4.08
C PRO A 18 13.82 -12.48 -3.26
N VAL A 19 13.93 -13.38 -2.26
CA VAL A 19 12.80 -13.73 -1.37
C VAL A 19 12.42 -12.55 -0.48
N ILE A 20 13.40 -11.80 0.04
CA ILE A 20 13.16 -10.59 0.83
C ILE A 20 12.55 -9.49 -0.04
N VAL A 21 13.10 -9.26 -1.24
CA VAL A 21 12.59 -8.25 -2.19
C VAL A 21 11.14 -8.55 -2.56
N VAL A 22 10.82 -9.80 -2.89
CA VAL A 22 9.44 -10.22 -3.19
C VAL A 22 8.53 -10.10 -1.97
N GLY A 23 9.02 -10.41 -0.76
CA GLY A 23 8.28 -10.24 0.49
C GLY A 23 7.93 -8.77 0.78
N VAL A 24 8.88 -7.85 0.58
CA VAL A 24 8.68 -6.40 0.74
C VAL A 24 7.70 -5.87 -0.29
N VAL A 25 7.86 -6.22 -1.57
CA VAL A 25 6.93 -5.82 -2.65
C VAL A 25 5.50 -6.31 -2.35
N LEU A 26 5.35 -7.54 -1.87
CA LEU A 26 4.05 -8.11 -1.49
C LEU A 26 3.42 -7.43 -0.26
N ILE A 27 4.22 -6.88 0.65
CA ILE A 27 3.73 -6.08 1.78
C ILE A 27 3.26 -4.70 1.32
N CYS A 28 3.97 -4.10 0.35
CA CYS A 28 3.59 -2.81 -0.23
C CYS A 28 2.27 -2.89 -1.01
N THR A 29 1.96 -4.03 -1.64
CA THR A 29 0.63 -4.26 -2.24
C THR A 29 -0.41 -4.51 -1.15
N LYS A 30 -1.28 -3.50 -0.93
CA LYS A 30 -2.31 -3.42 0.13
C LYS A 30 -3.17 -4.68 0.27
N GLU A 31 -3.43 -5.38 -0.82
CA GLU A 31 -4.31 -6.55 -0.89
C GLU A 31 -3.71 -7.85 -0.32
N ARG A 32 -2.39 -7.91 -0.06
CA ARG A 32 -1.71 -9.14 0.39
C ARG A 32 -0.89 -9.02 1.68
N ARG A 33 -1.16 -8.01 2.53
CA ARG A 33 -0.42 -7.77 3.79
C ARG A 33 -0.24 -9.01 4.67
N LYS A 34 -1.28 -9.84 4.84
CA LYS A 34 -1.22 -11.04 5.71
C LYS A 34 -0.36 -12.18 5.14
N LYS A 35 -0.26 -12.30 3.82
CA LYS A 35 0.58 -13.31 3.15
C LYS A 35 2.01 -12.81 2.98
N GLY A 36 2.17 -11.53 2.64
CA GLY A 36 3.48 -10.86 2.55
C GLY A 36 4.24 -10.89 3.88
N LEU A 37 3.56 -10.65 5.01
CA LEU A 37 4.20 -10.69 6.33
C LEU A 37 4.77 -12.08 6.68
N LYS A 38 4.09 -13.17 6.27
CA LYS A 38 4.58 -14.54 6.50
C LYS A 38 5.82 -14.84 5.66
N ILE A 39 5.82 -14.40 4.40
CA ILE A 39 6.95 -14.56 3.47
C ILE A 39 8.14 -13.71 3.94
N LEU A 40 7.91 -12.47 4.39
CA LEU A 40 8.95 -11.61 4.94
C LEU A 40 9.53 -12.21 6.22
N ARG A 41 8.70 -12.74 7.13
CA ARG A 41 9.17 -13.38 8.36
C ARG A 41 10.04 -14.59 8.06
N LEU A 42 9.69 -15.41 7.06
CA LEU A 42 10.49 -16.56 6.62
C LEU A 42 11.79 -16.11 5.94
N GLY A 43 11.73 -15.12 5.06
CA GLY A 43 12.89 -14.54 4.39
C GLY A 43 13.89 -13.91 5.37
N ALA A 44 13.40 -13.18 6.38
CA ALA A 44 14.24 -12.64 7.44
C ALA A 44 14.89 -13.75 8.28
N LEU A 45 14.17 -14.83 8.59
CA LEU A 45 14.72 -15.95 9.36
C LEU A 45 15.83 -16.68 8.60
N LEU A 46 15.67 -16.87 7.29
CA LEU A 46 16.70 -17.41 6.41
C LEU A 46 17.92 -16.48 6.30
N PHE A 47 17.68 -15.17 6.23
CA PHE A 47 18.74 -14.17 6.16
C PHE A 47 19.58 -14.12 7.44
N PHE A 48 18.93 -14.02 8.61
CA PHE A 48 19.63 -14.01 9.89
C PHE A 48 20.29 -15.37 10.19
N GLY A 49 19.65 -16.48 9.83
CA GLY A 49 20.26 -17.81 9.95
C GLY A 49 21.55 -17.95 9.11
N SER A 50 21.52 -17.46 7.87
CA SER A 50 22.71 -17.42 7.01
C SER A 50 23.79 -16.49 7.56
N LEU A 51 23.41 -15.36 8.16
CA LEU A 51 24.36 -14.41 8.76
C LEU A 51 25.10 -15.03 9.95
N ILE A 52 24.40 -15.76 10.81
CA ILE A 52 24.99 -16.44 11.97
C ILE A 52 26.00 -17.51 11.52
N VAL A 53 25.63 -18.33 10.54
CA VAL A 53 26.55 -19.35 9.98
C VAL A 53 27.77 -18.69 9.35
N PHE A 54 27.58 -17.60 8.62
CA PHE A 54 28.67 -16.85 7.99
C PHE A 54 29.63 -16.22 9.01
N ILE A 55 29.10 -15.64 10.09
CA ILE A 55 29.92 -15.10 11.20
C ILE A 55 30.73 -16.24 11.85
N TYR A 56 30.09 -17.37 12.19
CA TYR A 56 30.79 -18.53 12.75
C TYR A 56 31.91 -19.06 11.84
N LEU A 57 31.68 -19.05 10.52
CA LEU A 57 32.65 -19.53 9.54
C LEU A 57 33.85 -18.57 9.41
N ILE A 58 33.62 -17.26 9.51
CA ILE A 58 34.71 -16.26 9.56
C ILE A 58 35.49 -16.38 10.88
N SER A 59 34.80 -16.48 12.02
CA SER A 59 35.45 -16.62 13.33
C SER A 59 36.28 -17.90 13.45
N GLY A 60 35.86 -18.99 12.79
CA GLY A 60 36.63 -20.25 12.74
C GLY A 60 37.91 -20.16 11.91
N ILE A 61 37.93 -19.37 10.83
CA ILE A 61 39.11 -19.18 9.97
C ILE A 61 40.24 -18.42 10.73
N GLU A 62 39.87 -17.55 11.66
CA GLU A 62 40.83 -16.75 12.44
C GLU A 62 41.58 -17.61 13.49
N GLN A 63 40.98 -18.69 13.99
CA GLN A 63 41.61 -19.60 14.97
C GLN A 63 42.67 -20.53 14.36
N ASP A 64 42.49 -20.97 13.11
CA ASP A 64 43.46 -21.84 12.41
C ASP A 64 44.72 -21.07 11.96
N GLN A 65 44.60 -19.76 11.69
CA GLN A 65 45.75 -18.93 11.33
C GLN A 65 46.63 -18.60 12.54
N ILE A 66 46.05 -18.44 13.73
CA ILE A 66 46.79 -18.16 14.98
C ILE A 66 47.58 -19.39 15.43
N SER A 67 47.06 -20.60 15.21
CA SER A 67 47.74 -21.85 15.60
C SER A 67 48.81 -22.31 14.60
N THR A 68 48.73 -21.88 13.33
CA THR A 68 49.79 -22.13 12.34
C THR A 68 50.93 -21.11 12.43
N ALA A 69 50.66 -19.87 12.88
CA ALA A 69 51.68 -18.83 13.03
C ALA A 69 52.61 -19.01 14.26
N GLN A 70 52.23 -19.82 15.26
CA GLN A 70 53.08 -20.08 16.45
C GLN A 70 54.17 -21.15 16.23
N ILE A 71 54.15 -21.90 15.13
CA ILE A 71 55.17 -22.93 14.85
C ILE A 71 56.34 -22.36 14.02
N GLU A 72 56.21 -21.17 13.44
CA GLU A 72 57.21 -20.59 12.52
C GLU A 72 57.81 -19.25 13.02
N GLN A 73 57.59 -18.89 14.29
CA GLN A 73 58.10 -17.64 14.88
C GLN A 73 59.44 -17.74 15.64
N ASP A 74 60.06 -18.92 15.70
CA ASP A 74 61.36 -19.07 16.37
C ASP A 74 62.59 -18.93 15.44
N GLN A 75 62.41 -18.58 14.16
CA GLN A 75 63.56 -18.46 13.24
C GLN A 75 63.67 -17.24 12.33
N ILE A 76 62.69 -16.34 12.24
CA ILE A 76 62.83 -15.18 11.34
C ILE A 76 62.39 -13.91 12.05
N SER A 77 63.19 -13.53 13.04
CA SER A 77 63.37 -12.11 13.34
C SER A 77 64.21 -11.51 12.22
N THR A 78 63.82 -10.31 11.79
CA THR A 78 64.40 -9.49 10.71
C THR A 78 63.95 -9.86 9.30
N VAL A 79 63.24 -8.92 8.67
CA VAL A 79 63.13 -8.60 7.23
C VAL A 79 61.66 -8.29 6.86
N GLN A 80 61.42 -6.99 6.63
CA GLN A 80 60.26 -6.36 5.96
C GLN A 80 58.98 -6.15 6.79
N ILE A 81 59.06 -5.13 7.66
CA ILE A 81 57.93 -4.24 7.93
C ILE A 81 57.77 -3.33 6.70
N GLU A 82 56.91 -3.71 5.75
CA GLU A 82 56.18 -2.75 4.90
C GLU A 82 55.14 -3.53 4.10
N ASN A 83 53.86 -3.33 4.43
CA ASN A 83 52.73 -3.27 3.50
C ASN A 83 51.46 -3.16 4.35
N ALA A 84 51.23 -1.94 4.83
CA ALA A 84 49.90 -1.51 5.23
C ALA A 84 48.97 -1.67 4.02
N LYS A 85 48.19 -2.76 4.00
CA LYS A 85 46.98 -2.82 3.17
C LYS A 85 45.89 -2.13 3.96
N ASP A 86 45.79 -0.82 3.75
CA ASP A 86 44.57 -0.08 4.02
C ASP A 86 43.44 -0.80 3.28
N ASN A 87 42.61 -1.52 4.05
CA ASN A 87 41.36 -2.04 3.56
C ASN A 87 40.36 -0.89 3.64
N ASP A 88 40.26 -0.15 2.55
CA ASP A 88 39.36 0.98 2.36
C ASP A 88 37.97 0.62 2.90
N GLY A 89 37.64 1.19 4.06
CA GLY A 89 36.50 0.86 4.93
C GLY A 89 35.13 1.19 4.36
N ILE A 90 34.96 1.17 3.03
CA ILE A 90 33.68 1.14 2.34
C ILE A 90 33.32 -0.34 2.11
N GLY A 91 33.46 -1.14 3.18
CA GLY A 91 33.07 -2.53 3.18
C GLY A 91 31.57 -2.68 2.91
N PHE A 92 31.16 -3.91 2.62
CA PHE A 92 29.77 -4.39 2.47
C PHE A 92 28.64 -3.56 3.14
N TRP A 93 28.87 -3.06 4.35
CA TRP A 93 27.98 -2.14 5.08
C TRP A 93 27.61 -0.85 4.33
N GLY A 94 28.52 -0.27 3.53
CA GLY A 94 28.24 0.90 2.69
C GLY A 94 27.19 0.62 1.62
N TRP A 95 27.25 -0.56 0.99
CA TRP A 95 26.26 -0.99 -0.01
C TRP A 95 24.89 -1.30 0.63
N VAL A 96 24.88 -1.91 1.82
CA VAL A 96 23.63 -2.15 2.57
C VAL A 96 22.96 -0.83 2.94
N LEU A 97 23.73 0.15 3.42
CA LEU A 97 23.21 1.49 3.74
C LEU A 97 22.64 2.18 2.49
N LEU A 98 23.30 2.05 1.33
CA LEU A 98 22.83 2.62 0.07
C LEU A 98 21.49 2.02 -0.36
N VAL A 99 21.32 0.70 -0.26
CA VAL A 99 20.02 0.03 -0.56
C VAL A 99 18.92 0.52 0.38
N ILE A 100 19.19 0.65 1.68
CA ILE A 100 18.22 1.17 2.64
C ILE A 100 17.81 2.60 2.28
N LEU A 101 18.78 3.48 1.99
CA LEU A 101 18.52 4.87 1.62
C LEU A 101 17.69 4.98 0.34
N THR A 102 17.97 4.16 -0.68
CA THR A 102 17.17 4.15 -1.91
C THR A 102 15.72 3.72 -1.65
N PHE A 103 15.49 2.72 -0.78
CA PHE A 103 14.14 2.29 -0.41
C PHE A 103 13.36 3.38 0.33
N PHE A 104 14.01 4.08 1.27
CA PHE A 104 13.41 5.23 1.95
C PHE A 104 13.09 6.37 0.98
N ALA A 105 14.00 6.69 0.04
CA ALA A 105 13.75 7.69 -0.99
C ALA A 105 12.56 7.32 -1.90
N LEU A 106 12.46 6.05 -2.31
CA LEU A 106 11.32 5.54 -3.09
C LEU A 106 10.01 5.59 -2.30
N SER A 107 10.03 5.20 -1.02
CA SER A 107 8.85 5.21 -0.15
C SER A 107 8.34 6.64 0.09
N THR A 108 9.25 7.57 0.40
CA THR A 108 8.91 8.99 0.58
C THR A 108 8.39 9.61 -0.71
N LEU A 109 9.00 9.31 -1.87
CA LEU A 109 8.51 9.77 -3.17
C LEU A 109 7.11 9.22 -3.49
N TYR A 110 6.86 7.94 -3.18
CA TYR A 110 5.55 7.32 -3.36
C TYR A 110 4.47 8.01 -2.49
N ASN A 111 4.75 8.21 -1.21
CA ASN A 111 3.84 8.91 -0.29
C ASN A 111 3.60 10.36 -0.71
N TYR A 112 4.64 11.08 -1.14
CA TYR A 112 4.52 12.43 -1.66
C TYR A 112 3.61 12.49 -2.91
N ARG A 113 3.75 11.53 -3.82
CA ARG A 113 2.86 11.42 -4.99
C ARG A 113 1.42 11.15 -4.61
N GLN A 114 1.17 10.28 -3.63
CA GLN A 114 -0.19 10.01 -3.15
C GLN A 114 -0.80 11.24 -2.49
N TYR A 115 -0.07 11.90 -1.59
CA TYR A 115 -0.49 13.16 -0.97
C TYR A 115 -0.84 14.23 -2.02
N LYS A 116 -0.01 14.37 -3.07
CA LYS A 116 -0.27 15.33 -4.15
C LYS A 116 -1.57 15.03 -4.89
N ARG A 117 -1.89 13.75 -5.14
CA ARG A 117 -3.14 13.35 -5.80
C ARG A 117 -4.35 13.64 -4.92
N GLU A 118 -4.26 13.29 -3.63
CA GLU A 118 -5.31 13.55 -2.67
C GLU A 118 -5.58 15.05 -2.52
N LYS A 119 -4.52 15.86 -2.42
CA LYS A 119 -4.65 17.32 -2.38
C LYS A 119 -5.36 17.88 -3.62
N HIS A 120 -4.95 17.45 -4.81
CA HIS A 120 -5.59 17.90 -6.06
C HIS A 120 -7.04 17.45 -6.15
N PHE A 121 -7.35 16.24 -5.68
CA PHE A 121 -8.73 15.76 -5.58
C PHE A 121 -9.56 16.63 -4.64
N GLU A 122 -9.05 16.96 -3.44
CA GLU A 122 -9.74 17.84 -2.50
C GLU A 122 -9.93 19.26 -3.06
N GLU A 123 -8.95 19.79 -3.81
CA GLU A 123 -9.07 21.05 -4.54
C GLU A 123 -10.17 20.99 -5.62
N GLN A 124 -10.25 19.90 -6.39
CA GLN A 124 -11.32 19.73 -7.37
C GLN A 124 -12.71 19.61 -6.72
N VAL A 125 -12.79 18.88 -5.60
CA VAL A 125 -14.03 18.76 -4.83
C VAL A 125 -14.45 20.13 -4.27
N SER A 126 -13.52 20.92 -3.74
CA SER A 126 -13.82 22.26 -3.21
C SER A 126 -14.22 23.26 -4.29
N MET A 127 -13.70 23.14 -5.52
CA MET A 127 -14.16 23.96 -6.65
C MET A 127 -15.59 23.61 -7.08
N LEU A 128 -16.00 22.34 -6.95
CA LEU A 128 -17.35 21.88 -7.29
C LEU A 128 -18.37 22.17 -6.19
N LEU A 129 -17.91 22.26 -4.94
CA LEU A 129 -18.71 22.74 -3.83
C LEU A 129 -18.95 24.25 -4.02
N SER A 130 -20.18 24.62 -4.35
CA SER A 130 -20.52 26.03 -4.51
C SER A 130 -20.35 26.78 -3.17
N ASN A 131 -19.99 28.06 -3.24
CA ASN A 131 -19.92 28.94 -2.06
C ASN A 131 -21.31 29.23 -1.44
N ILE A 132 -22.39 28.89 -2.16
CA ILE A 132 -23.76 29.02 -1.68
C ILE A 132 -24.04 27.80 -0.79
N SER A 133 -24.28 28.04 0.49
CA SER A 133 -24.71 26.99 1.41
C SER A 133 -26.21 26.75 1.22
N PRO A 134 -26.64 25.60 0.68
CA PRO A 134 -28.06 25.31 0.57
C PRO A 134 -28.70 25.28 1.96
N SER A 135 -29.97 25.61 2.04
CA SER A 135 -30.74 25.63 3.28
C SER A 135 -31.29 24.26 3.66
N ASN A 136 -31.49 23.38 2.68
CA ASN A 136 -32.08 22.05 2.87
C ASN A 136 -31.61 21.04 1.81
N PHE A 137 -31.95 19.77 2.02
CA PHE A 137 -31.60 18.66 1.12
C PHE A 137 -32.07 18.86 -0.33
N SER A 138 -33.29 19.37 -0.52
CA SER A 138 -33.87 19.54 -1.87
C SER A 138 -33.06 20.55 -2.67
N GLU A 139 -32.78 21.71 -2.07
CA GLU A 139 -31.93 22.74 -2.66
C GLU A 139 -30.53 22.20 -2.94
N ALA A 140 -29.93 21.47 -1.99
CA ALA A 140 -28.62 20.83 -2.16
C ALA A 140 -28.57 19.87 -3.36
N SER A 141 -29.67 19.17 -3.64
CA SER A 141 -29.76 18.26 -4.80
C SER A 141 -29.89 18.99 -6.14
N GLU A 142 -30.45 20.21 -6.15
CA GLU A 142 -30.63 21.03 -7.34
C GLU A 142 -29.36 21.77 -7.77
N MET A 143 -28.37 21.88 -6.87
CA MET A 143 -27.08 22.51 -7.16
C MET A 143 -26.24 21.74 -8.17
N PHE A 144 -26.49 20.43 -8.31
CA PHE A 144 -25.75 19.57 -9.21
C PHE A 144 -26.52 19.36 -10.51
N SER A 145 -25.83 19.48 -11.63
CA SER A 145 -26.42 19.14 -12.93
C SER A 145 -26.81 17.67 -12.96
N GLU A 146 -28.01 17.38 -13.47
CA GLU A 146 -28.47 16.02 -13.72
C GLU A 146 -27.58 15.35 -14.77
N LEU A 147 -27.15 14.11 -14.52
CA LEU A 147 -26.50 13.28 -15.53
C LEU A 147 -27.55 12.53 -16.33
N ASP A 148 -27.27 12.31 -17.61
CA ASP A 148 -28.12 11.49 -18.46
C ASP A 148 -28.02 10.02 -18.01
N ALA A 149 -29.09 9.52 -17.40
CA ALA A 149 -29.12 8.15 -16.92
C ALA A 149 -29.08 7.12 -18.06
N TYR A 150 -29.47 7.50 -19.28
CA TYR A 150 -29.41 6.61 -20.45
C TYR A 150 -27.97 6.26 -20.83
N GLU A 151 -27.04 7.22 -20.73
CA GLU A 151 -25.61 7.01 -21.02
C GLU A 151 -25.00 5.90 -20.14
N TYR A 152 -25.53 5.76 -18.92
CA TYR A 152 -25.04 4.80 -17.94
C TYR A 152 -25.91 3.55 -17.83
N ASP A 153 -26.84 3.31 -18.76
CA ASP A 153 -27.78 2.19 -18.69
C ASP A 153 -28.46 2.09 -17.30
N TYR A 154 -28.81 3.25 -16.73
CA TYR A 154 -29.47 3.34 -15.43
C TYR A 154 -30.93 3.71 -15.59
N ARG A 155 -31.82 2.90 -15.04
CA ARG A 155 -33.26 3.15 -15.08
C ARG A 155 -33.71 3.96 -13.87
N LEU A 156 -33.96 5.24 -14.09
CA LEU A 156 -34.49 6.17 -13.07
C LEU A 156 -35.88 5.74 -12.59
N MET A 157 -36.13 5.87 -11.28
CA MET A 157 -37.48 5.87 -10.73
C MET A 157 -38.19 7.22 -10.95
N ARG A 158 -39.49 7.26 -10.68
CA ARG A 158 -40.28 8.50 -10.76
C ARG A 158 -39.70 9.57 -9.82
N ASN A 159 -39.49 10.77 -10.36
CA ASN A 159 -38.89 11.92 -9.67
C ASN A 159 -37.47 11.68 -9.15
N GLU A 160 -36.78 10.67 -9.67
CA GLU A 160 -35.38 10.41 -9.38
C GLU A 160 -34.52 11.13 -10.40
N LYS A 161 -33.47 11.80 -9.93
CA LYS A 161 -32.46 12.47 -10.75
C LYS A 161 -31.09 11.88 -10.44
N LEU A 162 -30.33 11.53 -11.47
CA LEU A 162 -28.95 11.02 -11.31
C LEU A 162 -27.99 12.20 -11.15
N LEU A 163 -27.28 12.26 -10.03
CA LEU A 163 -26.46 13.41 -9.65
C LEU A 163 -24.96 13.12 -9.67
N GLY A 164 -24.58 11.86 -9.44
CA GLY A 164 -23.19 11.45 -9.46
C GLY A 164 -23.04 9.96 -9.69
N ILE A 165 -21.92 9.58 -10.30
CA ILE A 165 -21.60 8.18 -10.61
C ILE A 165 -20.14 7.94 -10.30
N GLN A 166 -19.88 6.77 -9.74
CA GLN A 166 -18.55 6.22 -9.56
C GLN A 166 -18.50 4.83 -10.16
N GLU A 167 -17.72 4.68 -11.21
CA GLU A 167 -17.42 3.39 -11.82
C GLU A 167 -16.26 2.71 -11.09
N TYR A 168 -16.12 1.40 -11.31
CA TYR A 168 -15.02 0.57 -10.76
C TYR A 168 -14.93 0.60 -9.23
N VAL A 169 -16.06 0.33 -8.58
CA VAL A 169 -16.18 0.27 -7.11
C VAL A 169 -16.01 -1.16 -6.62
N THR A 170 -15.18 -1.34 -5.59
CA THR A 170 -15.07 -2.61 -4.87
C THR A 170 -15.82 -2.50 -3.55
N PHE A 171 -16.88 -3.30 -3.37
CA PHE A 171 -17.58 -3.41 -2.09
C PHE A 171 -16.86 -4.40 -1.18
N MET A 172 -16.43 -3.90 -0.03
CA MET A 172 -15.72 -4.65 0.99
C MET A 172 -16.73 -5.30 1.94
N SER A 173 -17.19 -6.50 1.58
CA SER A 173 -18.05 -7.28 2.47
C SER A 173 -17.24 -7.92 3.60
N ASN A 174 -17.88 -8.14 4.76
CA ASN A 174 -17.32 -8.96 5.84
C ASN A 174 -17.11 -10.43 5.41
N LYS A 175 -17.85 -10.89 4.39
CA LYS A 175 -17.61 -12.18 3.74
C LYS A 175 -16.45 -12.00 2.77
N LYS A 176 -15.49 -12.94 2.71
CA LYS A 176 -14.24 -12.88 1.91
C LYS A 176 -14.37 -12.59 0.41
N THR A 177 -15.58 -12.35 -0.10
CA THR A 177 -15.91 -12.03 -1.48
C THR A 177 -15.93 -10.51 -1.66
N GLN A 178 -15.01 -10.02 -2.49
CA GLN A 178 -15.07 -8.67 -3.06
C GLN A 178 -16.13 -8.67 -4.15
N LEU A 179 -17.04 -7.68 -4.13
CA LEU A 179 -18.00 -7.48 -5.20
C LEU A 179 -17.59 -6.25 -6.00
N PHE A 180 -17.51 -6.37 -7.32
CA PHE A 180 -17.09 -5.29 -8.21
C PHE A 180 -18.30 -4.73 -8.92
N GLY A 181 -18.47 -3.42 -8.86
CA GLY A 181 -19.65 -2.76 -9.40
C GLY A 181 -19.45 -1.26 -9.58
N ARG A 182 -20.56 -0.53 -9.49
CA ARG A 182 -20.60 0.93 -9.56
C ARG A 182 -21.47 1.50 -8.45
N LEU A 183 -21.18 2.72 -8.04
CA LEU A 183 -22.02 3.50 -7.15
C LEU A 183 -22.69 4.63 -7.93
N LEU A 184 -23.99 4.76 -7.75
CA LEU A 184 -24.82 5.81 -8.32
C LEU A 184 -25.40 6.62 -7.16
N VAL A 185 -25.45 7.93 -7.32
CA VAL A 185 -25.99 8.85 -6.32
C VAL A 185 -27.11 9.63 -6.97
N THR A 186 -28.29 9.53 -6.37
CA THR A 186 -29.50 10.20 -6.82
C THR A 186 -30.02 11.13 -5.73
N ASN A 187 -30.96 12.00 -6.10
CA ASN A 187 -31.71 12.80 -5.13
C ASN A 187 -32.57 11.95 -4.15
N GLN A 188 -32.71 10.64 -4.37
CA GLN A 188 -33.51 9.76 -3.50
C GLN A 188 -32.67 8.72 -2.75
N ALA A 189 -31.56 8.26 -3.32
CA ALA A 189 -30.80 7.15 -2.78
C ALA A 189 -29.33 7.14 -3.25
N ILE A 190 -28.52 6.36 -2.54
CA ILE A 190 -27.25 5.83 -3.05
C ILE A 190 -27.50 4.37 -3.46
N ILE A 191 -27.13 4.03 -4.69
CA ILE A 191 -27.31 2.69 -5.26
C ILE A 191 -25.95 2.09 -5.56
N PHE A 192 -25.74 0.86 -5.11
CA PHE A 192 -24.65 0.00 -5.56
C PHE A 192 -25.20 -1.01 -6.56
N GLU A 193 -24.62 -1.06 -7.75
CA GLU A 193 -24.97 -2.04 -8.77
C GLU A 193 -23.77 -2.93 -9.08
N SER A 194 -23.97 -4.24 -9.00
CA SER A 194 -23.00 -5.25 -9.41
C SER A 194 -23.71 -6.43 -10.08
N PRO A 195 -23.04 -7.19 -10.94
CA PRO A 195 -23.61 -8.39 -11.55
C PRO A 195 -24.10 -9.40 -10.50
N GLU A 196 -23.44 -9.48 -9.35
CA GLU A 196 -23.80 -10.41 -8.28
C GLU A 196 -24.82 -9.85 -7.29
N LYS A 197 -24.86 -8.52 -7.11
CA LYS A 197 -25.64 -7.89 -6.06
C LYS A 197 -25.96 -6.43 -6.36
N ASN A 198 -27.25 -6.10 -6.31
CA ASN A 198 -27.73 -4.73 -6.37
C ASN A 198 -28.31 -4.32 -5.02
N GLU A 199 -27.89 -3.16 -4.53
CA GLU A 199 -28.35 -2.60 -3.28
C GLU A 199 -28.72 -1.12 -3.43
N ARG A 200 -29.82 -0.72 -2.80
CA ARG A 200 -30.31 0.67 -2.80
C ARG A 200 -30.54 1.13 -1.37
N ILE A 201 -29.90 2.24 -0.97
CA ILE A 201 -30.13 2.88 0.32
C ILE A 201 -30.69 4.27 0.10
N THR A 202 -31.88 4.53 0.62
CA THR A 202 -32.46 5.88 0.66
C THR A 202 -31.73 6.76 1.65
N TRP A 203 -31.66 8.07 1.39
CA TRP A 203 -31.01 9.04 2.29
C TRP A 203 -31.51 8.94 3.74
N THR A 204 -32.80 8.68 3.94
CA THR A 204 -33.41 8.47 5.27
C THR A 204 -32.81 7.31 6.08
N LYS A 205 -32.20 6.31 5.43
CA LYS A 205 -31.55 5.16 6.09
C LYS A 205 -30.06 5.38 6.31
N ILE A 206 -29.48 6.42 5.72
CA ILE A 206 -28.08 6.82 5.93
C ILE A 206 -28.03 7.63 7.23
N ALA A 207 -27.02 7.35 8.05
CA ALA A 207 -26.70 8.13 9.25
C ALA A 207 -25.58 9.13 8.95
N SER A 208 -24.56 8.67 8.20
CA SER A 208 -23.49 9.51 7.67
C SER A 208 -22.82 8.79 6.51
N ALA A 209 -22.17 9.54 5.62
CA ALA A 209 -21.22 8.96 4.68
C ALA A 209 -19.96 9.80 4.60
N ASN A 210 -18.82 9.12 4.55
CA ASN A 210 -17.51 9.74 4.39
C ASN A 210 -16.91 9.28 3.07
N VAL A 211 -16.63 10.23 2.17
CA VAL A 211 -16.01 9.97 0.86
C VAL A 211 -14.61 10.58 0.88
N THR A 212 -13.60 9.78 0.55
CA THR A 212 -12.20 10.19 0.39
C THR A 212 -11.73 9.86 -1.01
N TYR A 213 -10.51 10.26 -1.37
CA TYR A 213 -9.92 9.89 -2.65
C TYR A 213 -9.85 8.36 -2.88
N GLN A 214 -9.73 7.57 -1.81
CA GLN A 214 -9.51 6.12 -1.87
C GLN A 214 -10.79 5.28 -1.71
N GLY A 215 -11.94 5.91 -1.44
CA GLY A 215 -13.19 5.18 -1.34
C GLY A 215 -14.26 5.92 -0.56
N CYS A 216 -15.26 5.16 -0.11
CA CYS A 216 -16.39 5.68 0.63
C CYS A 216 -16.82 4.71 1.73
N GLN A 217 -17.12 5.24 2.91
CA GLN A 217 -17.79 4.53 3.98
C GLN A 217 -19.18 5.13 4.18
N ILE A 218 -20.22 4.31 4.05
CA ILE A 218 -21.62 4.69 4.28
C ILE A 218 -22.10 4.04 5.57
N ASN A 219 -22.31 4.85 6.59
CA ASN A 219 -22.88 4.41 7.85
C ASN A 219 -24.40 4.47 7.77
N ARG A 220 -25.04 3.32 8.01
CA ARG A 220 -26.49 3.20 8.02
C ARG A 220 -27.02 3.45 9.43
N ARG A 221 -28.23 4.01 9.55
CA ARG A 221 -28.93 4.19 10.84
C ARG A 221 -29.20 2.87 11.55
N SER A 222 -29.36 1.80 10.77
CA SER A 222 -29.47 0.44 11.27
C SER A 222 -28.64 -0.53 10.41
N GLY A 223 -27.93 -1.44 11.08
CA GLY A 223 -27.10 -2.46 10.44
C GLY A 223 -25.63 -2.08 10.30
N ILE A 224 -24.91 -2.87 9.52
CA ILE A 224 -23.45 -2.78 9.34
C ILE A 224 -23.11 -1.65 8.37
N ALA A 225 -22.03 -0.89 8.63
CA ALA A 225 -21.50 0.10 7.69
C ALA A 225 -21.12 -0.57 6.35
N TRP A 226 -21.24 0.18 5.27
CA TRP A 226 -20.82 -0.27 3.95
C TRP A 226 -19.54 0.43 3.55
N ASP A 227 -18.51 -0.36 3.31
CA ASP A 227 -17.18 0.11 2.93
C ASP A 227 -16.95 -0.18 1.45
N TYR A 228 -16.55 0.86 0.73
CA TYR A 228 -16.28 0.83 -0.70
C TYR A 228 -14.86 1.35 -0.96
N GLU A 229 -14.10 0.64 -1.79
CA GLU A 229 -12.76 1.05 -2.23
C GLU A 229 -12.79 1.40 -3.72
N PHE A 230 -12.35 2.61 -4.06
CA PHE A 230 -12.29 3.12 -5.42
C PHE A 230 -11.47 4.43 -5.46
N ASN A 231 -10.99 4.82 -6.65
CA ASN A 231 -10.43 6.16 -6.83
C ASN A 231 -11.58 7.13 -7.12
N ALA A 232 -11.91 7.97 -6.15
CA ALA A 232 -13.12 8.81 -6.21
C ALA A 232 -13.06 9.83 -7.34
N ASN A 233 -14.15 9.93 -8.08
CA ASN A 233 -14.44 11.03 -8.99
C ASN A 233 -14.77 12.27 -8.14
N PRO A 234 -14.11 13.42 -8.37
CA PRO A 234 -14.37 14.65 -7.63
C PRO A 234 -15.85 15.06 -7.62
N ARG A 235 -16.56 14.89 -8.74
CA ARG A 235 -17.99 15.19 -8.84
C ARG A 235 -18.83 14.30 -7.95
N PHE A 236 -18.57 12.98 -7.99
CA PHE A 236 -19.24 12.03 -7.10
C PHE A 236 -19.03 12.40 -5.63
N ALA A 237 -17.79 12.69 -5.24
CA ALA A 237 -17.47 13.04 -3.86
C ALA A 237 -18.12 14.35 -3.42
N ALA A 238 -18.12 15.37 -4.28
CA ALA A 238 -18.79 16.65 -4.01
C ALA A 238 -20.31 16.46 -3.79
N VAL A 239 -20.97 15.67 -4.64
CA VAL A 239 -22.40 15.35 -4.53
C VAL A 239 -22.69 14.65 -3.22
N VAL A 240 -21.98 13.56 -2.89
CA VAL A 240 -22.23 12.80 -1.66
C VAL A 240 -21.97 13.66 -0.43
N ARG A 241 -20.84 14.37 -0.37
CA ARG A 241 -20.51 15.23 0.79
C ARG A 241 -21.55 16.33 1.01
N THR A 242 -22.06 16.89 -0.08
CA THR A 242 -23.10 17.92 -0.01
C THR A 242 -24.41 17.32 0.48
N LEU A 243 -24.91 16.26 -0.15
CA LEU A 243 -26.19 15.65 0.21
C LEU A 243 -26.19 15.08 1.63
N VAL A 244 -25.10 14.44 2.07
CA VAL A 244 -24.96 13.95 3.46
C VAL A 244 -25.04 15.09 4.47
N LYS A 245 -24.54 16.27 4.16
CA LYS A 245 -24.55 17.41 5.08
C LYS A 245 -25.97 17.94 5.33
N TYR A 246 -26.88 17.79 4.38
CA TYR A 246 -28.21 18.42 4.41
C TYR A 246 -29.39 17.43 4.53
N HIS A 247 -29.14 16.12 4.66
CA HIS A 247 -30.17 15.08 4.78
C HIS A 247 -30.68 14.82 6.21
#